data_AF-A0A2H6MUV5-F1
#
_entry.id   AF-A0A2H6MUV5-F1
#
_cell.length_a   1.000
_cell.length_b   1.000
_cell.length_c   1.000
_cell.angle_alpha   90.00
_cell.angle_beta   90.00
_cell.angle_gamma   90.00
#
_symmetry.space_group_name_H-M   'P 1'
#
loop_
_entity.id
_entity.type
_entity.pdbx_description
1 polymer ?
#
loop_
_entity_poly.entity_id
_entity_poly.type
_entity_poly.pdbx_seq_one_letter_code
_entity_poly.pdbx_strand_id
1 'polypeptide(L)'
;MQMKQMGKTVFFLSYSAIMTGSYNNFFRMFDRNTRRDITLEASRESSKPRAILKPRKVCTGGKRKKDEISVDSLDFNKKILHTAWHPAENIIAVAATNNLYIFQDKIN
;
A
#
# COMPACT_ATOMS: atom_id res chain seq x y z
N MET A 1 15.60 10.33 6.51
CA MET A 1 14.25 9.73 6.59
C MET A 1 13.50 10.49 7.65
N GLN A 2 12.39 11.17 7.32
CA GLN A 2 11.61 11.92 8.30
C GLN A 2 10.23 11.28 8.42
N MET A 3 9.99 10.64 9.56
CA MET A 3 8.68 10.09 9.91
C MET A 3 7.85 11.22 10.51
N LYS A 4 6.78 11.63 9.83
CA LYS A 4 5.86 12.64 10.37
C LYS A 4 4.57 11.95 10.79
N GLN A 5 4.34 11.87 12.09
CA GLN A 5 3.12 11.34 12.65
C GLN A 5 2.11 12.48 12.75
N MET A 6 1.03 12.42 11.98
CA MET A 6 -0.04 13.41 12.02
C MET A 6 -1.35 12.65 12.15
N GLY A 7 -1.82 12.48 13.39
CA GLY A 7 -3.10 11.83 13.73
C GLY A 7 -3.31 10.44 13.12
N LYS A 8 -2.96 9.37 13.84
CA LYS A 8 -3.20 7.94 13.49
C LYS A 8 -2.63 7.41 12.16
N THR A 9 -2.22 8.26 11.23
CA THR A 9 -1.65 7.90 9.93
C THR A 9 -0.16 8.23 9.90
N VAL A 10 0.68 7.23 9.62
CA VAL A 10 2.11 7.41 9.45
C VAL A 10 2.41 7.58 7.97
N PHE A 11 2.93 8.75 7.59
CA PHE A 11 3.40 9.00 6.23
C PHE A 11 4.90 8.72 6.16
N PHE A 12 5.28 7.91 5.18
CA PHE A 12 6.69 7.71 4.82
C PHE A 12 7.00 8.55 3.59
N LEU A 13 8.03 9.39 3.75
CA LEU A 13 8.47 10.33 2.73
C LEU A 13 9.82 9.88 2.19
N SER A 14 9.85 9.56 0.90
CA SER A 14 11.06 9.64 0.08
C SER A 14 11.07 10.98 -0.67
N TYR A 15 12.21 11.35 -1.25
CA TYR A 15 12.34 12.60 -2.01
C TYR A 15 11.34 12.68 -3.18
N SER A 16 10.93 11.54 -3.75
CA SER A 16 10.06 11.47 -4.93
C SER A 16 8.70 10.83 -4.69
N ALA A 17 8.47 10.19 -3.53
CA ALA A 17 7.25 9.42 -3.29
C ALA A 17 6.76 9.51 -1.83
N ILE A 18 5.45 9.35 -1.65
CA ILE A 18 4.78 9.29 -0.35
C ILE A 18 4.05 7.95 -0.24
N MET A 19 4.17 7.28 0.89
CA MET A 19 3.42 6.06 1.19
C MET A 19 2.57 6.21 2.45
N THR A 20 1.37 5.65 2.41
CA THR A 20 0.43 5.60 3.55
C THR A 20 -0.25 4.23 3.63
N GLY A 21 -0.54 3.80 4.85
CA GLY A 21 -1.44 2.67 5.10
C GLY A 21 -2.91 3.06 5.04
N SER A 22 -3.77 2.04 4.96
CA SER A 22 -5.24 2.12 4.93
C SER A 22 -5.85 0.85 5.54
N TYR A 23 -7.17 0.71 5.45
CA TYR A 23 -7.94 -0.47 5.84
C TYR A 23 -7.87 -1.57 4.76
N ASN A 24 -8.42 -2.75 5.07
CA ASN A 24 -8.45 -3.93 4.21
C ASN A 24 -7.06 -4.39 3.72
N ASN A 25 -6.02 -4.22 4.54
CA ASN A 25 -4.62 -4.43 4.16
C ASN A 25 -4.19 -3.63 2.91
N PHE A 26 -4.82 -2.49 2.66
CA PHE A 26 -4.42 -1.60 1.58
C PHE A 26 -3.38 -0.60 2.03
N PHE A 27 -2.47 -0.30 1.13
CA PHE A 27 -1.56 0.83 1.22
C PHE A 27 -1.60 1.58 -0.09
N ARG A 28 -1.35 2.89 -0.03
CA ARG A 28 -1.38 3.77 -1.19
C ARG A 28 -0.02 4.44 -1.34
N MET A 29 0.45 4.47 -2.58
CA MET A 29 1.70 5.12 -2.96
C MET A 29 1.38 6.28 -3.90
N PHE A 30 2.01 7.42 -3.65
CA PHE A 30 1.86 8.64 -4.42
C PHE A 30 3.22 9.05 -4.95
N ASP A 31 3.32 9.22 -6.26
CA ASP A 31 4.48 9.79 -6.92
C ASP A 31 4.35 11.31 -6.95
N ARG A 32 5.31 12.01 -6.34
CA ARG A 32 5.31 13.46 -6.25
C ARG A 32 5.62 14.14 -7.59
N ASN A 33 6.36 13.48 -8.48
CA ASN A 33 6.78 14.03 -9.75
C ASN A 33 5.66 13.87 -10.80
N THR A 34 5.09 12.67 -10.90
CA THR A 34 4.06 12.38 -11.91
C THR A 34 2.64 12.69 -11.44
N ARG A 35 2.45 13.00 -10.15
CA ARG A 35 1.15 13.19 -9.49
C ARG A 35 0.20 12.00 -9.66
N ARG A 36 0.76 10.82 -9.93
CA ARG A 36 0.03 9.57 -10.02
C ARG A 36 0.03 8.88 -8.66
N ASP A 37 -1.01 8.10 -8.43
CA ASP A 37 -1.13 7.29 -7.23
C ASP A 37 -1.65 5.90 -7.57
N ILE A 38 -1.36 4.97 -6.67
CA ILE A 38 -1.77 3.58 -6.80
C ILE A 38 -2.11 3.02 -5.42
N THR A 39 -3.21 2.27 -5.35
CA THR A 39 -3.60 1.51 -4.16
C THR A 39 -3.26 0.04 -4.39
N LEU A 40 -2.54 -0.55 -3.44
CA LEU A 40 -2.03 -1.91 -3.50
C LEU A 40 -2.50 -2.70 -2.28
N GLU A 41 -2.63 -4.01 -2.43
CA GLU A 41 -3.07 -4.92 -1.38
C GLU A 41 -1.91 -5.79 -0.87
N ALA A 42 -1.70 -5.78 0.44
CA ALA A 42 -0.78 -6.69 1.12
C ALA A 42 -1.53 -7.98 1.53
N SER A 43 -1.42 -9.02 0.71
CA SER A 43 -2.09 -10.30 0.94
C SER A 43 -1.13 -11.49 0.87
N ARG A 44 -1.57 -12.69 1.29
CA ARG A 44 -0.73 -13.90 1.21
C ARG A 44 -0.36 -14.26 -0.24
N GLU A 45 -1.20 -13.92 -1.21
CA GLU A 45 -0.90 -14.12 -2.63
C GLU A 45 0.30 -13.26 -3.09
N SER A 46 0.53 -12.12 -2.42
CA SER A 46 1.68 -11.25 -2.67
C SER A 46 3.00 -11.77 -2.06
N SER A 47 2.95 -12.78 -1.19
CA SER A 47 4.14 -13.37 -0.56
C SER A 47 4.79 -14.49 -1.39
N LYS A 48 4.27 -14.80 -2.58
CA LYS A 48 4.90 -15.77 -3.48
C LYS A 48 6.14 -15.15 -4.13
N PRO A 49 7.22 -15.93 -4.37
CA PRO A 49 8.36 -15.45 -5.13
C PRO A 49 7.92 -14.86 -6.47
N ARG A 50 8.37 -13.64 -6.79
CA ARG A 50 8.03 -12.90 -8.02
C ARG A 50 6.54 -12.50 -8.15
N ALA A 51 5.76 -12.55 -7.07
CA ALA A 51 4.40 -12.04 -7.08
C ALA A 51 4.38 -10.53 -7.41
N ILE A 52 3.48 -10.15 -8.30
CA ILE A 52 3.24 -8.75 -8.64
C ILE A 52 2.10 -8.25 -7.75
N LEU A 53 2.33 -7.09 -7.12
CA LEU A 53 1.31 -6.42 -6.34
C LEU A 53 0.12 -6.05 -7.24
N LYS A 54 -1.09 -6.42 -6.80
CA LYS A 54 -2.30 -6.15 -7.57
C LYS A 54 -2.80 -4.73 -7.28
N PRO A 55 -2.91 -3.87 -8.30
CA PRO A 55 -3.60 -2.60 -8.15
C PRO A 55 -5.06 -2.82 -7.79
N ARG A 56 -5.56 -2.10 -6.78
CA ARG A 56 -6.96 -2.14 -6.35
C ARG A 56 -7.61 -0.78 -6.52
N LYS A 57 -8.87 -0.78 -6.91
CA LYS A 57 -9.69 0.44 -6.99
C LYS A 57 -10.95 0.24 -6.15
N VAL A 58 -11.22 1.19 -5.25
CA VAL A 58 -12.40 1.18 -4.38
C VAL A 58 -13.47 2.09 -4.98
N CYS A 59 -14.70 1.60 -5.07
CA CYS A 59 -15.82 2.31 -5.70
C CYS A 59 -17.04 2.38 -4.76
N THR A 60 -17.79 3.49 -4.82
CA THR A 60 -18.97 3.77 -3.99
C THR A 60 -20.32 3.41 -4.63
N GLY A 61 -20.35 2.85 -5.86
CA GLY A 61 -21.62 2.38 -6.45
C GLY A 61 -21.56 1.78 -7.87
N GLY A 62 -22.60 1.01 -8.23
CA GLY A 62 -23.29 1.11 -9.53
C GLY A 62 -22.76 0.43 -10.80
N LYS A 63 -21.75 -0.45 -10.76
CA LYS A 63 -21.48 -1.55 -11.74
C LYS A 63 -20.12 -2.15 -11.40
N ARG A 64 -20.12 -3.32 -10.77
CA ARG A 64 -18.89 -4.03 -10.38
C ARG A 64 -18.15 -4.50 -11.63
N LYS A 65 -17.03 -3.86 -11.98
CA LYS A 65 -15.99 -4.56 -12.75
C LYS A 65 -15.33 -5.59 -11.83
N LYS A 66 -14.90 -6.72 -12.40
CA LYS A 66 -14.37 -7.89 -11.67
C LYS A 66 -13.25 -7.56 -10.67
N ASP A 67 -12.52 -6.47 -10.89
CA ASP A 67 -11.38 -6.04 -10.06
C ASP A 67 -11.63 -4.80 -9.18
N GLU A 68 -12.86 -4.26 -9.19
CA GLU A 68 -13.26 -3.13 -8.32
C GLU A 68 -13.83 -3.63 -7.00
N ILE A 69 -13.46 -2.96 -5.91
CA ILE A 69 -13.82 -3.32 -4.54
C ILE A 69 -14.89 -2.35 -4.04
N SER A 70 -16.03 -2.88 -3.58
CA SER A 70 -17.09 -2.07 -2.97
C SER A 70 -16.63 -1.53 -1.63
N VAL A 71 -17.01 -0.31 -1.27
CA VAL A 71 -16.78 0.23 0.08
C VAL A 71 -17.39 -0.68 1.15
N ASP A 72 -18.55 -1.29 0.87
CA ASP A 72 -19.23 -2.21 1.80
C ASP A 72 -18.48 -3.53 2.02
N SER A 73 -17.50 -3.84 1.16
CA SER A 73 -16.71 -5.08 1.24
C SER A 73 -15.35 -4.88 1.93
N LEU A 74 -15.08 -3.68 2.46
CA LEU A 74 -13.83 -3.39 3.15
C LEU A 74 -13.80 -3.99 4.56
N ASP A 75 -12.70 -4.66 4.89
CA ASP A 75 -12.41 -5.15 6.22
C ASP A 75 -11.65 -4.08 7.04
N PHE A 76 -12.37 -3.39 7.93
CA PHE A 76 -11.80 -2.34 8.77
C PHE A 76 -10.92 -2.86 9.92
N ASN A 77 -10.92 -4.17 10.20
CA ASN A 77 -10.01 -4.76 11.20
C ASN A 77 -8.59 -4.97 10.64
N LYS A 78 -8.48 -5.09 9.31
CA LYS A 78 -7.21 -5.23 8.59
C LYS A 78 -6.58 -3.87 8.30
N LYS A 79 -5.90 -3.29 9.29
CA LYS A 79 -5.27 -1.96 9.18
C LYS A 79 -3.79 -2.09 8.88
N ILE A 80 -3.31 -1.33 7.90
CA ILE A 80 -1.90 -1.02 7.76
C ILE A 80 -1.67 0.32 8.47
N LEU A 81 -0.95 0.27 9.59
CA LEU A 81 -0.62 1.46 10.39
C LEU A 81 0.86 1.82 10.29
N HIS A 82 1.70 0.82 10.04
CA HIS A 82 3.14 0.97 9.95
C HIS A 82 3.61 0.47 8.59
N THR A 83 4.34 1.34 7.91
CA THR A 83 5.07 1.00 6.71
C THR A 83 6.51 1.47 6.90
N ALA A 84 7.43 1.17 6.00
CA ALA A 84 8.76 1.73 6.01
C ALA A 84 9.31 1.67 4.58
N TRP A 85 10.24 2.57 4.28
CA TRP A 85 10.89 2.65 2.97
C TRP A 85 12.41 2.61 3.18
N HIS A 86 13.11 1.79 2.40
CA HIS A 86 14.57 1.68 2.46
C HIS A 86 15.25 2.95 1.92
N PRO A 87 16.20 3.58 2.63
CA PRO A 87 16.68 4.92 2.27
C PRO A 87 17.41 5.00 0.92
N ALA A 88 17.97 3.90 0.44
CA ALA A 88 18.77 3.86 -0.78
C ALA A 88 18.21 2.92 -1.87
N GLU A 89 17.29 2.03 -1.52
CA GLU A 89 16.80 1.00 -2.44
C GLU A 89 15.29 1.09 -2.57
N ASN A 90 14.76 0.59 -3.68
CA ASN A 90 13.32 0.53 -3.93
C ASN A 90 12.69 -0.67 -3.21
N ILE A 91 12.88 -0.70 -1.89
CA ILE A 91 12.35 -1.70 -0.98
C ILE A 91 11.41 -1.02 0.01
N ILE A 92 10.24 -1.60 0.19
CA ILE A 92 9.27 -1.17 1.19
C ILE A 92 8.95 -2.34 2.13
N ALA A 93 8.75 -2.00 3.41
CA ALA A 93 8.21 -2.92 4.39
C ALA A 93 6.81 -2.46 4.79
N VAL A 94 5.87 -3.38 4.87
CA VAL A 94 4.46 -3.11 5.20
C VAL A 94 4.04 -4.06 6.30
N ALA A 95 3.73 -3.52 7.48
CA ALA A 95 3.20 -4.31 8.59
C ALA A 95 1.67 -4.36 8.46
N ALA A 96 1.16 -5.55 8.15
CA ALA A 96 -0.24 -5.90 8.35
C ALA A 96 -0.39 -6.58 9.72
N THR A 97 -1.64 -6.83 10.15
CA THR A 97 -1.98 -7.31 11.50
C THR A 97 -1.01 -8.36 12.07
N ASN A 98 -0.80 -9.48 11.36
CA ASN A 98 0.06 -10.58 11.82
C ASN A 98 1.23 -10.89 10.87
N ASN A 99 1.41 -10.08 9.82
CA ASN A 99 2.37 -10.37 8.76
C ASN A 99 3.20 -9.13 8.45
N LEU A 100 4.50 -9.31 8.31
CA LEU A 100 5.40 -8.32 7.75
C LEU A 100 5.66 -8.65 6.29
N TYR A 101 5.26 -7.77 5.39
CA TYR A 101 5.52 -7.90 3.96
C TYR A 101 6.72 -7.05 3.56
N ILE A 102 7.62 -7.61 2.77
CA ILE A 102 8.74 -6.89 2.17
C ILE A 102 8.55 -6.96 0.67
N PHE A 103 8.42 -5.80 0.03
CA PHE A 103 8.30 -5.69 -1.42
C PHE A 103 9.53 -4.97 -1.95
N GLN A 104 10.07 -5.48 -3.04
CA GLN A 104 11.17 -4.88 -3.77
C GLN A 104 10.77 -4.74 -5.23
N ASP A 105 11.22 -3.67 -5.86
CA ASP A 105 11.12 -3.58 -7.32
C ASP A 105 11.99 -4.68 -7.97
N LYS A 106 11.59 -5.15 -9.16
CA LYS A 106 12.46 -6.07 -9.91
C LYS A 106 13.63 -5.25 -10.44
N ILE A 107 14.80 -5.46 -9.83
CA ILE A 107 16.07 -5.07 -10.42
C ILE A 107 16.18 -5.92 -11.71
N ASN A 108 16.15 -5.25 -12.85
CA ASN A 108 16.35 -5.86 -14.16
C ASN A 108 17.84 -6.16 -14.34
#